data_AF-A0A7C2YRY5-F1
#
_entry.id   AF-A0A7C2YRY5-F1
#
_cell.length_a   1.000
_cell.length_b   1.000
_cell.length_c   1.000
_cell.angle_alpha   90.00
_cell.angle_beta   90.00
_cell.angle_gamma   90.00
#
_symmetry.space_group_name_H-M   'P 1'
#
loop_
_entity.id
_entity.type
_entity.pdbx_description
1 polymer ?
#
loop_
_entity_poly.entity_id
_entity_poly.type
_entity_poly.pdbx_seq_one_letter_code
_entity_poly.pdbx_strand_id
1 'polypeptide(L)'
;MEMRESHDADERFTPDEAVEILKRAVALEKDQFSTEDLYTMGHEAGVSREAVQRAIAEYREEQRQLEEERLWREQQIEAERLRYAQELEVERLRRKREQELQKREFNRFWYRLIQTIILIVVFFGIFAMMSTCMLGQFERTTRRMMQPPSWMTDPPDPRPTIVFPRGNPEPMPQEPWGR
;
A
#
# COMPACT_ATOMS: atom_id res chain seq x y z
N MET A 1 35.93 -59.77 -21.62
CA MET A 1 35.23 -60.78 -22.43
C MET A 1 33.84 -60.88 -21.82
N GLU A 2 32.90 -60.08 -22.32
CA GLU A 2 31.52 -60.08 -21.84
C GLU A 2 30.74 -61.14 -22.59
N MET A 3 30.07 -62.02 -21.83
CA MET A 3 29.22 -63.07 -22.34
C MET A 3 28.05 -62.42 -23.08
N ARG A 4 28.05 -62.57 -24.40
CA ARG A 4 26.89 -62.30 -25.23
C ARG A 4 26.02 -63.55 -25.15
N GLU A 5 24.97 -63.50 -24.34
CA GLU A 5 23.91 -64.49 -24.34
C GLU A 5 23.34 -64.59 -25.76
N SER A 6 23.62 -65.71 -26.42
CA SER A 6 22.94 -66.13 -27.63
C SER A 6 21.53 -66.58 -27.23
N HIS A 7 20.54 -65.71 -27.42
CA HIS A 7 19.15 -66.15 -27.42
C HIS A 7 18.92 -67.02 -28.66
N ASP A 8 18.56 -68.27 -28.39
CA ASP A 8 18.21 -69.28 -29.39
C ASP A 8 17.06 -68.77 -30.26
N ALA A 9 17.29 -68.77 -31.57
CA ALA A 9 16.40 -68.24 -32.59
C ALA A 9 15.37 -69.27 -33.07
N ASP A 10 14.64 -69.93 -32.15
CA ASP A 10 13.62 -70.93 -32.51
C ASP A 10 12.36 -70.92 -31.61
N GLU A 11 12.08 -69.81 -30.92
CA GLU A 11 10.77 -69.60 -30.29
C GLU A 11 9.78 -69.04 -31.32
N ARG A 12 8.97 -69.91 -31.92
CA ARG A 12 7.78 -69.47 -32.66
C ARG A 12 6.79 -68.90 -31.66
N PHE A 13 6.57 -67.59 -31.71
CA PHE A 13 5.57 -66.90 -30.90
C PHE A 13 4.21 -67.59 -31.02
N THR A 14 3.53 -67.73 -29.88
CA THR A 14 2.14 -68.15 -29.91
C THR A 14 1.28 -67.06 -30.56
N PRO A 15 0.13 -67.40 -31.18
CA PRO A 15 -0.73 -66.42 -31.82
C PRO A 15 -1.15 -65.27 -30.88
N ASP A 16 -1.32 -65.56 -29.59
CA ASP A 16 -1.68 -64.57 -28.57
C ASP A 16 -0.51 -63.62 -28.24
N GLU A 17 0.72 -64.14 -28.15
CA GLU A 17 1.93 -63.32 -27.98
C GLU A 17 2.21 -62.46 -29.23
N ALA A 18 1.97 -63.00 -30.42
CA ALA A 18 2.10 -62.27 -31.67
C ALA A 18 1.08 -61.11 -31.75
N VAL A 19 -0.13 -61.29 -31.21
CA VAL A 19 -1.14 -60.21 -31.10
C VAL A 19 -0.70 -59.14 -30.09
N GLU A 20 -0.13 -59.52 -28.94
CA GLU A 20 0.44 -58.58 -27.95
C GLU A 20 1.61 -57.76 -28.52
N ILE A 21 2.51 -58.42 -29.26
CA ILE A 21 3.62 -57.77 -29.94
C ILE A 21 3.08 -56.81 -31.01
N LEU A 22 2.03 -57.21 -31.73
CA LEU A 22 1.37 -56.32 -32.69
C LEU A 22 0.74 -55.11 -32.00
N LYS A 23 0.06 -55.28 -30.87
CA LYS A 23 -0.49 -54.16 -30.09
C LYS A 23 0.61 -53.16 -29.70
N ARG A 24 1.79 -53.66 -29.30
CA ARG A 24 2.96 -52.82 -29.00
C ARG A 24 3.56 -52.16 -30.25
N ALA A 25 3.59 -52.85 -31.38
CA ALA A 25 4.06 -52.30 -32.66
C ALA A 25 3.11 -51.23 -33.21
N VAL A 26 1.79 -51.42 -33.07
CA VAL A 26 0.78 -50.39 -33.35
C VAL A 26 0.93 -49.22 -32.38
N ALA A 27 1.34 -49.45 -31.14
CA ALA A 27 1.65 -48.36 -30.22
C ALA A 27 2.86 -47.50 -30.65
N LEU A 28 3.70 -48.03 -31.53
CA LEU A 28 4.85 -47.35 -32.14
C LEU A 28 4.52 -46.78 -33.55
N GLU A 29 3.28 -46.92 -34.04
CA GLU A 29 2.77 -46.46 -35.36
C GLU A 29 3.02 -44.96 -35.60
N LYS A 30 3.31 -44.17 -34.56
CA LYS A 30 3.57 -42.73 -34.70
C LYS A 30 4.91 -42.39 -35.38
N ASP A 31 5.93 -43.27 -35.40
CA ASP A 31 7.25 -42.90 -35.95
C ASP A 31 7.95 -43.94 -36.85
N GLN A 32 7.56 -45.23 -36.87
CA GLN A 32 8.41 -46.27 -37.50
C GLN A 32 7.72 -47.31 -38.41
N PHE A 33 6.40 -47.51 -38.35
CA PHE A 33 5.73 -48.59 -39.10
C PHE A 33 4.40 -48.13 -39.70
N SER A 34 4.19 -48.43 -40.99
CA SER A 34 2.90 -48.20 -41.64
C SER A 34 1.89 -49.29 -41.29
N THR A 35 0.60 -49.01 -41.50
CA THR A 35 -0.45 -50.03 -41.35
C THR A 35 -0.22 -51.26 -42.23
N GLU A 36 0.38 -51.10 -43.40
CA GLU A 36 0.72 -52.22 -44.30
C GLU A 36 1.88 -53.07 -43.76
N ASP A 37 2.84 -52.46 -43.09
CA ASP A 37 3.93 -53.19 -42.42
C ASP A 37 3.37 -54.02 -41.24
N LEU A 38 2.39 -53.50 -40.52
CA LEU A 38 1.72 -54.22 -39.42
C LEU A 38 0.91 -55.43 -39.91
N TYR A 39 0.23 -55.32 -41.07
CA TYR A 39 -0.42 -56.47 -41.69
C TYR A 39 0.59 -57.51 -42.18
N THR A 40 1.74 -57.07 -42.70
CA THR A 40 2.80 -57.95 -43.17
C THR A 40 3.45 -58.70 -42.01
N MET A 41 3.82 -57.99 -40.94
CA MET A 41 4.36 -58.58 -39.71
C MET A 41 3.36 -59.54 -39.04
N GLY A 42 2.07 -59.19 -39.00
CA GLY A 42 1.04 -60.08 -38.48
C GLY A 42 0.89 -61.36 -39.30
N HIS A 43 0.98 -61.26 -40.63
CA HIS A 43 0.94 -62.43 -41.50
C HIS A 43 2.18 -63.33 -41.32
N GLU A 44 3.37 -62.75 -41.23
CA GLU A 44 4.62 -63.47 -40.98
C GLU A 44 4.63 -64.17 -39.61
N ALA A 45 3.97 -63.57 -38.61
CA ALA A 45 3.78 -64.15 -37.28
C ALA A 45 2.62 -65.16 -37.19
N GLY A 46 1.93 -65.45 -38.29
CA GLY A 46 0.82 -66.41 -38.32
C GLY A 46 -0.50 -65.90 -37.74
N VAL A 47 -0.64 -64.58 -37.56
CA VAL A 47 -1.85 -63.92 -37.07
C VAL A 47 -2.79 -63.62 -38.23
N SER A 48 -4.10 -63.82 -38.01
CA SER A 48 -5.10 -63.53 -39.03
C SER A 48 -5.23 -62.02 -39.27
N ARG A 49 -5.51 -61.64 -40.52
CA ARG A 49 -5.72 -60.23 -40.91
C ARG A 49 -6.80 -59.53 -40.08
N GLU A 50 -7.84 -60.28 -39.71
CA GLU A 50 -8.96 -59.81 -38.88
C GLU A 50 -8.52 -59.50 -37.44
N ALA A 51 -7.61 -60.29 -36.87
CA ALA A 51 -7.06 -60.05 -35.54
C ALA A 51 -6.16 -58.81 -35.53
N VAL A 52 -5.33 -58.62 -36.57
CA VAL A 52 -4.53 -57.40 -36.77
C VAL A 52 -5.42 -56.17 -36.88
N GLN A 53 -6.47 -56.24 -37.70
CA GLN A 53 -7.39 -55.12 -37.91
C GLN A 53 -8.16 -54.76 -36.61
N ARG A 54 -8.55 -55.77 -35.82
CA ARG A 54 -9.20 -55.55 -34.52
C ARG A 54 -8.24 -54.88 -33.53
N ALA A 55 -6.98 -55.32 -33.47
CA ALA A 55 -5.96 -54.71 -32.61
C ALA A 55 -5.70 -53.24 -32.96
N ILE A 56 -5.62 -52.91 -34.26
CA ILE A 56 -5.46 -51.52 -34.73
C ILE A 56 -6.68 -50.66 -34.34
N ALA A 57 -7.90 -51.20 -34.52
CA ALA A 57 -9.12 -50.47 -34.18
C ALA A 57 -9.22 -50.19 -32.68
N GLU A 58 -8.96 -51.20 -31.85
CA GLU A 58 -8.96 -51.10 -30.38
C GLU A 58 -7.94 -50.05 -29.91
N TYR A 59 -6.72 -50.10 -30.44
CA TYR A 59 -5.68 -49.13 -30.10
C TYR A 59 -6.07 -47.69 -30.49
N ARG A 60 -6.67 -47.48 -31.67
CA ARG A 60 -7.12 -46.15 -32.11
C ARG A 60 -8.27 -45.59 -31.29
N GLU A 61 -9.15 -46.45 -30.78
CA GLU A 61 -10.20 -46.04 -29.84
C GLU A 61 -9.60 -45.67 -28.48
N GLU A 62 -8.68 -46.47 -27.96
CA GLU A 62 -7.98 -46.19 -26.71
C GLU A 62 -7.16 -44.89 -26.79
N GLN A 63 -6.47 -44.64 -27.90
CA GLN A 63 -5.77 -43.37 -28.14
C GLN A 63 -6.72 -42.17 -28.16
N ARG A 64 -7.88 -42.28 -28.80
CA ARG A 64 -8.88 -41.21 -28.80
C ARG A 64 -9.39 -40.90 -27.40
N GLN A 65 -9.69 -41.93 -26.60
CA GLN A 65 -10.13 -41.75 -25.21
C GLN A 65 -9.04 -41.10 -24.36
N LEU A 66 -7.78 -41.51 -24.53
CA LEU A 66 -6.65 -40.92 -23.81
C LEU A 66 -6.40 -39.47 -24.22
N GLU A 67 -6.55 -39.12 -25.50
CA GLU A 67 -6.44 -37.74 -25.97
C GLU A 67 -7.58 -36.87 -25.45
N GLU A 68 -8.82 -37.37 -25.47
CA GLU A 68 -9.99 -36.67 -24.89
C GLU A 68 -9.82 -36.45 -23.38
N GLU A 69 -9.34 -37.45 -22.64
CA GLU A 69 -9.09 -37.34 -21.21
C GLU A 69 -7.97 -36.34 -20.90
N ARG A 70 -6.90 -36.33 -21.71
CA ARG A 70 -5.82 -35.34 -21.60
C ARG A 70 -6.34 -33.92 -21.81
N LEU A 71 -7.07 -33.70 -22.90
CA LEU A 71 -7.66 -32.39 -23.21
C LEU A 71 -8.62 -31.94 -22.12
N TRP A 72 -9.44 -32.85 -21.59
CA TRP A 72 -10.32 -32.57 -20.47
C TRP A 72 -9.55 -32.16 -19.21
N ARG A 73 -8.49 -32.90 -18.84
CA ARG A 73 -7.63 -32.55 -17.69
C ARG A 73 -6.92 -31.21 -17.90
N GLU A 74 -6.42 -30.95 -19.10
CA GLU A 74 -5.77 -29.67 -19.41
C GLU A 74 -6.75 -28.50 -19.27
N GLN A 75 -7.97 -28.63 -19.79
CA GLN A 75 -9.01 -27.62 -19.63
C GLN A 75 -9.37 -27.39 -18.15
N GLN A 76 -9.43 -28.46 -17.34
CA GLN A 76 -9.66 -28.32 -15.91
C GLN A 76 -8.54 -27.55 -15.22
N ILE A 77 -7.27 -27.87 -15.53
CA ILE A 77 -6.11 -27.18 -14.96
C ILE A 77 -6.11 -25.71 -15.38
N GLU A 78 -6.43 -25.41 -16.64
CA GLU A 78 -6.50 -24.04 -17.13
C GLU A 78 -7.63 -23.25 -16.45
N ALA A 79 -8.80 -23.87 -16.29
CA ALA A 79 -9.92 -23.27 -15.57
C ALA A 79 -9.59 -23.00 -14.09
N GLU A 80 -8.89 -23.92 -13.43
CA GLU A 80 -8.43 -23.75 -12.05
C GLU A 80 -7.42 -22.61 -11.92
N ARG A 81 -6.45 -22.53 -12.85
CA ARG A 81 -5.48 -21.43 -12.91
C ARG A 81 -6.16 -20.08 -13.09
N LEU A 82 -7.18 -19.99 -13.95
CA LEU A 82 -7.95 -18.77 -14.15
C LEU A 82 -8.70 -18.35 -12.88
N ARG A 83 -9.34 -19.30 -12.18
CA ARG A 83 -10.01 -19.03 -10.90
C ARG A 83 -9.02 -18.53 -9.86
N TYR A 84 -7.89 -19.20 -9.72
CA TYR A 84 -6.85 -18.80 -8.78
C TYR A 84 -6.30 -17.39 -9.09
N ALA A 85 -6.05 -17.09 -10.36
CA ALA A 85 -5.62 -15.76 -10.78
C ALA A 85 -6.65 -14.68 -10.42
N GLN A 86 -7.93 -14.97 -10.64
CA GLN A 86 -9.03 -14.06 -10.29
C GLN A 86 -9.12 -13.82 -8.78
N GLU A 87 -8.99 -14.87 -7.95
CA GLU A 87 -8.98 -14.74 -6.49
C GLU A 87 -7.81 -13.86 -6.02
N LEU A 88 -6.63 -14.04 -6.62
CA LEU A 88 -5.43 -13.27 -6.30
C LEU A 88 -5.58 -11.78 -6.65
N GLU A 89 -6.25 -11.46 -7.76
CA GLU A 89 -6.60 -10.09 -8.12
C GLU A 89 -7.60 -9.47 -7.13
N VAL A 90 -8.62 -10.23 -6.71
CA VAL A 90 -9.60 -9.79 -5.71
C VAL A 90 -8.92 -9.51 -4.37
N GLU A 91 -8.02 -10.38 -3.92
CA GLU A 91 -7.23 -10.15 -2.71
C GLU A 91 -6.38 -8.89 -2.81
N ARG A 92 -5.68 -8.69 -3.93
CA ARG A 92 -4.88 -7.48 -4.17
C ARG A 92 -5.74 -6.22 -4.10
N LEU A 93 -6.93 -6.25 -4.69
CA LEU A 93 -7.87 -5.14 -4.64
C LEU A 93 -8.39 -4.89 -3.21
N ARG A 94 -8.67 -5.95 -2.43
CA ARG A 94 -9.05 -5.81 -1.01
C ARG A 94 -7.94 -5.15 -0.21
N ARG A 95 -6.70 -5.63 -0.30
CA ARG A 95 -5.54 -5.05 0.40
C ARG A 95 -5.33 -3.58 0.01
N LYS A 96 -5.49 -3.23 -1.28
CA LYS A 96 -5.43 -1.83 -1.73
C LYS A 96 -6.51 -0.97 -1.08
N ARG A 97 -7.77 -1.44 -1.04
CA ARG A 97 -8.86 -0.70 -0.37
C ARG A 97 -8.60 -0.52 1.13
N GLU A 98 -8.13 -1.56 1.81
CA GLU A 98 -7.79 -1.49 3.23
C GLU A 98 -6.67 -0.47 3.49
N GLN A 99 -5.63 -0.46 2.65
CA GLN A 99 -4.56 0.54 2.72
C GLN A 99 -5.08 1.97 2.47
N GLU A 100 -5.98 2.15 1.50
CA GLU A 100 -6.58 3.46 1.24
C GLU A 100 -7.43 3.96 2.42
N LEU A 101 -8.21 3.06 3.06
CA LEU A 101 -9.00 3.39 4.24
C LEU A 101 -8.08 3.76 5.41
N GLN A 102 -7.05 2.96 5.69
CA GLN A 102 -6.05 3.29 6.72
C GLN A 102 -5.37 4.64 6.44
N LYS A 103 -5.00 4.92 5.18
CA LYS A 103 -4.38 6.21 4.83
C LYS A 103 -5.33 7.39 5.06
N ARG A 104 -6.62 7.24 4.76
CA ARG A 104 -7.63 8.28 5.04
C ARG A 104 -7.80 8.52 6.54
N GLU A 105 -7.84 7.45 7.33
CA GLU A 105 -7.92 7.54 8.79
C GLU A 105 -6.67 8.18 9.39
N PHE A 106 -5.50 7.75 8.94
CA PHE A 106 -4.21 8.31 9.35
C PHE A 106 -4.11 9.80 9.00
N ASN A 107 -4.47 10.20 7.78
CA ASN A 107 -4.50 11.62 7.39
C ASN A 107 -5.45 12.45 8.27
N ARG A 108 -6.63 11.91 8.60
CA ARG A 108 -7.58 12.58 9.50
C ARG A 108 -7.00 12.72 10.91
N PHE A 109 -6.32 11.68 11.40
CA PHE A 109 -5.62 11.73 12.68
C PHE A 109 -4.53 12.81 12.69
N TRP A 110 -3.65 12.85 11.67
CA TRP A 110 -2.62 13.88 11.55
C TRP A 110 -3.17 15.28 11.48
N TYR A 111 -4.26 15.49 10.75
CA TYR A 111 -4.89 16.80 10.68
C TYR A 111 -5.36 17.27 12.07
N ARG A 112 -6.02 16.39 12.84
CA ARG A 112 -6.42 16.69 14.22
C ARG A 112 -5.22 16.93 15.14
N LEU A 113 -4.17 16.12 15.00
CA LEU A 113 -2.95 16.24 15.79
C LEU A 113 -2.26 17.59 15.54
N ILE A 114 -2.06 17.94 14.26
CA ILE A 114 -1.45 19.21 13.84
C ILE A 114 -2.31 20.38 14.33
N GLN A 115 -3.64 20.32 14.14
CA GLN A 115 -4.55 21.35 14.64
C GLN A 115 -4.41 21.55 16.15
N THR A 116 -4.33 20.45 16.92
CA THR A 116 -4.15 20.51 18.38
C THR A 116 -2.80 21.14 18.75
N ILE A 117 -1.71 20.76 18.06
CA ILE A 117 -0.38 21.35 18.28
C ILE A 117 -0.41 22.86 18.00
N ILE A 118 -1.02 23.29 16.90
CA ILE A 118 -1.15 24.72 16.56
C ILE A 118 -1.89 25.46 17.68
N LEU A 119 -3.01 24.91 18.17
CA LEU A 119 -3.76 25.53 19.26
C LEU A 119 -2.94 25.64 20.55
N ILE A 120 -2.15 24.61 20.88
CA ILE A 120 -1.25 24.63 22.03
C ILE A 120 -0.20 25.74 21.87
N VAL A 121 0.44 25.84 20.70
CA VAL A 121 1.45 26.87 20.42
C VAL A 121 0.85 28.28 20.53
N VAL A 122 -0.33 28.51 19.95
CA VAL A 122 -1.05 29.79 20.04
C VAL A 122 -1.38 30.12 21.50
N PHE A 123 -1.89 29.15 22.26
CA PHE A 123 -2.21 29.32 23.67
C PHE A 123 -0.98 29.70 24.50
N PHE A 124 0.15 28.99 24.32
CA PHE A 124 1.40 29.32 25.00
C PHE A 124 1.95 30.68 24.59
N GLY A 125 1.83 31.07 23.31
CA GLY A 125 2.22 32.39 22.83
C GLY A 125 1.44 33.52 23.51
N ILE A 126 0.10 33.39 23.57
CA ILE A 126 -0.77 34.34 24.28
C ILE A 126 -0.44 34.36 25.77
N PHE A 127 -0.26 33.18 26.39
CA PHE A 127 0.07 33.06 27.81
C PHE A 127 1.40 33.75 28.14
N ALA A 128 2.44 33.54 27.33
CA ALA A 128 3.74 34.20 27.51
C ALA A 128 3.63 35.72 27.34
N MET A 129 2.87 36.20 26.35
CA MET A 129 2.61 37.62 26.16
C MET A 129 1.87 38.21 27.37
N MET A 130 0.83 37.57 27.87
CA MET A 130 0.11 38.04 29.07
C MET A 130 0.99 38.00 30.32
N SER A 131 1.79 36.95 30.49
CA SER A 131 2.73 36.82 31.60
C SER A 131 3.77 37.95 31.61
N THR A 132 4.39 38.23 30.45
CA THR A 132 5.33 39.35 30.32
C THR A 132 4.67 40.71 30.52
N CYS A 133 3.45 40.93 30.04
CA CYS A 133 2.70 42.15 30.32
C CYS A 133 2.42 42.32 31.82
N MET A 134 1.98 41.27 32.52
CA MET A 134 1.69 41.31 33.96
C MET A 134 2.97 41.51 34.79
N LEU A 135 4.06 40.83 34.43
CA LEU A 135 5.36 40.99 35.09
C LEU A 135 5.90 42.42 34.90
N GLY A 136 5.78 42.98 33.70
CA GLY A 136 6.19 44.36 33.41
C GLY A 136 5.33 45.40 34.14
N GLN A 137 4.03 45.15 34.30
CA GLN A 137 3.16 45.99 35.14
C GLN A 137 3.57 45.90 36.61
N PHE A 138 3.85 44.70 37.11
CA PHE A 138 4.32 44.48 38.47
C PHE A 138 5.66 45.18 38.74
N GLU A 139 6.62 45.11 37.82
CA GLU A 139 7.90 45.78 37.95
C GLU A 139 7.73 47.32 37.91
N ARG A 140 6.83 47.84 37.08
CA ARG A 140 6.54 49.29 37.04
C ARG A 140 5.86 49.77 38.32
N THR A 141 4.89 49.04 38.86
CA THR A 141 4.21 49.42 40.10
C THR A 141 5.15 49.35 41.29
N THR A 142 5.95 48.29 41.41
CA THR A 142 6.96 48.16 42.47
C THR A 142 8.04 49.24 42.38
N ARG A 143 8.58 49.55 41.18
CA ARG A 143 9.53 50.67 41.02
C ARG A 143 8.93 52.02 41.42
N ARG A 144 7.65 52.29 41.11
CA ARG A 144 6.99 53.54 41.53
C ARG A 144 6.79 53.62 43.03
N MET A 145 6.51 52.49 43.70
CA MET A 145 6.38 52.46 45.16
C MET A 145 7.73 52.61 45.88
N MET A 146 8.83 52.19 45.26
CA MET A 146 10.19 52.33 45.80
C MET A 146 10.86 53.66 45.43
N GLN A 147 10.28 54.47 44.54
CA GLN A 147 10.78 55.82 44.29
C GLN A 147 10.41 56.74 45.46
N PRO A 148 11.39 57.39 46.11
CA PRO A 148 11.08 58.40 47.11
C PRO A 148 10.28 59.53 46.44
N PRO A 149 9.22 60.03 47.08
CA PRO A 149 8.41 61.08 46.49
C PRO A 149 9.26 62.33 46.24
N SER A 150 9.00 63.03 45.14
CA SER A 150 9.89 64.08 44.60
C SER A 150 10.19 65.23 45.55
N TRP A 151 9.38 65.44 46.59
CA TRP A 151 9.61 66.44 47.64
C TRP A 151 10.77 66.11 48.60
N MET A 152 11.35 64.92 48.52
CA MET A 152 12.47 64.49 49.37
C MET A 152 13.85 64.78 48.78
N THR A 153 13.93 65.20 47.51
CA THR A 153 15.20 65.43 46.77
C THR A 153 15.51 66.89 46.46
N ASP A 154 14.61 67.82 46.77
CA ASP A 154 14.89 69.25 46.59
C ASP A 154 15.60 69.79 47.85
N PRO A 155 16.80 70.39 47.73
CA PRO A 155 17.39 71.11 48.86
C PRO A 155 16.48 72.29 49.21
N PRO A 156 16.33 72.64 50.50
CA PRO A 156 15.44 73.72 50.91
C PRO A 156 15.89 75.04 50.28
N ASP A 157 15.05 75.61 49.43
CA ASP A 157 15.28 76.90 48.78
C ASP A 157 15.26 78.01 49.85
N PRO A 158 16.38 78.69 50.13
CA PRO A 158 16.44 79.66 51.21
C PRO A 158 16.02 81.02 50.66
N ARG A 159 14.72 81.32 50.66
CA ARG A 159 14.18 82.70 50.71
C ARG A 159 12.63 82.73 50.67
N PRO A 160 11.94 83.25 51.68
CA PRO A 160 10.58 83.74 51.49
C PRO A 160 10.66 85.13 50.83
N THR A 161 10.38 85.20 49.52
CA THR A 161 10.13 86.50 48.88
C THR A 161 8.69 86.91 49.20
N ILE A 162 8.54 87.78 50.20
CA ILE A 162 7.26 88.44 50.50
C ILE A 162 7.01 89.46 49.39
N VAL A 163 6.05 89.17 48.51
CA VAL A 163 5.58 90.09 47.48
C VAL A 163 4.44 90.93 48.06
N PHE A 164 4.69 92.22 48.31
CA PHE A 164 3.64 93.18 48.64
C PHE A 164 2.88 93.58 47.36
N PRO A 165 1.53 93.50 47.31
CA PRO A 165 0.77 93.97 46.17
C PRO A 165 0.76 95.50 46.15
N ARG A 166 1.44 96.08 45.16
CA ARG A 166 1.44 97.52 44.87
C ARG A 166 0.12 97.86 44.16
N GLY A 167 -0.86 98.35 44.92
CA GLY A 167 -2.13 98.85 44.39
C GLY A 167 -1.91 100.04 43.45
N ASN A 168 -2.46 99.96 42.25
CA ASN A 168 -2.51 101.02 41.25
C ASN A 168 -3.76 101.88 41.51
N PRO A 169 -3.69 103.22 41.62
CA PRO A 169 -4.83 104.05 42.00
C PRO A 169 -5.86 104.22 40.86
N GLU A 170 -7.15 104.09 41.20
CA GLU A 170 -8.26 104.44 40.31
C GLU A 170 -8.33 105.96 40.06
N PRO A 171 -8.60 106.41 38.82
CA PRO A 171 -8.80 107.82 38.52
C PRO A 171 -10.23 108.28 38.91
N MET A 172 -10.32 109.32 39.75
CA MET A 172 -11.58 109.99 40.07
C MET A 172 -12.15 110.75 38.85
N PRO A 173 -13.48 110.72 38.62
CA PRO A 173 -14.12 111.46 37.55
C PRO A 173 -14.22 112.96 37.86
N GLN A 174 -13.90 113.79 36.87
CA GLN A 174 -14.12 115.24 36.88
C GLN A 174 -15.61 115.54 36.64
N GLU A 175 -16.23 116.32 37.53
CA GLU A 175 -17.46 117.05 37.21
C GLU A 175 -17.20 118.56 37.11
N PRO A 176 -17.95 119.30 36.27
CA PRO A 176 -17.53 120.62 35.82
C PRO A 176 -18.45 121.76 36.30
N TRP A 177 -17.87 122.98 36.32
CA TRP A 177 -18.51 124.31 36.50
C TRP A 177 -19.00 124.61 37.94
N GLY A 178 -18.86 125.78 38.56
CA GLY A 178 -18.57 127.14 38.10
C GLY A 178 -19.57 128.11 38.74
N ARG A 179 -19.14 128.88 39.75
CA ARG A 179 -19.45 130.31 40.03
C ARG A 179 -18.85 130.75 41.36
#